data_AF-A0A5M8RVG4-F1
#
_entry.id   AF-A0A5M8RVG4-F1
#
_cell.length_a   1.000
_cell.length_b   1.000
_cell.length_c   1.000
_cell.angle_alpha   90.00
_cell.angle_beta   90.00
_cell.angle_gamma   90.00
#
_symmetry.space_group_name_H-M   'P 1'
#
loop_
_entity.id
_entity.type
_entity.pdbx_description
1 polymer ?
#
loop_
_entity_poly.entity_id
_entity_poly.type
_entity_poly.pdbx_seq_one_letter_code
_entity_poly.pdbx_strand_id
1 'polypeptide(L)' 'MDKKEIFKELTNLQDTYCEGCFIKKHFRKEYGKTYAHAFCISTCTVGEKLRTYGEVLANKN' A
#
# COMPACT_ATOMS: atom_id res chain seq x y z
N MET A 1 -3.62 -6.63 18.37
CA MET A 1 -2.99 -5.36 17.98
C MET A 1 -4.01 -4.25 18.16
N ASP A 2 -3.60 -3.14 18.76
CA ASP A 2 -4.46 -1.97 18.82
C ASP A 2 -4.59 -1.33 17.43
N LYS A 3 -5.77 -0.77 17.08
CA LYS A 3 -5.95 -0.11 15.78
C LYS A 3 -4.94 1.01 15.56
N LYS A 4 -4.52 1.71 16.62
CA LYS A 4 -3.51 2.77 16.54
C LYS A 4 -2.14 2.25 16.13
N GLU A 5 -1.75 1.07 16.59
CA GLU A 5 -0.47 0.46 16.21
C GLU A 5 -0.47 0.04 14.74
N ILE A 6 -1.57 -0.55 14.27
CA ILE A 6 -1.73 -0.94 12.86
C ILE A 6 -1.65 0.30 11.96
N PHE A 7 -2.32 1.40 12.33
CA PHE A 7 -2.22 2.65 11.59
C PHE A 7 -0.79 3.20 11.57
N LYS A 8 -0.06 3.12 12.69
CA LYS A 8 1.32 3.57 12.76
C LYS A 8 2.25 2.74 11.87
N GLU A 9 2.10 1.41 11.89
CA GLU A 9 2.85 0.52 10.99
C GLU A 9 2.51 0.78 9.52
N LEU A 10 1.22 0.94 9.20
CA LEU A 10 0.75 1.27 7.85
C LEU A 10 1.43 2.55 7.33
N THR A 11 1.38 3.63 8.10
CA THR A 11 2.01 4.92 7.74
C THR A 11 3.52 4.77 7.59
N ASN A 12 4.20 4.12 8.54
CA ASN A 12 5.65 3.90 8.43
C ASN A 12 6.03 3.09 7.18
N LEU A 13 5.28 2.04 6.86
CA LEU A 13 5.53 1.21 5.69
C LEU A 13 5.31 2.01 4.40
N GLN A 14 4.27 2.86 4.38
CA GLN A 14 3.99 3.74 3.27
C GLN A 14 5.10 4.78 3.10
N ASP A 15 5.49 5.49 4.15
CA ASP A 15 6.50 6.55 4.07
C ASP A 15 7.90 5.99 3.76
N THR A 16 8.22 4.80 4.29
CA THR A 16 9.54 4.19 4.05
C THR A 16 9.68 3.60 2.65
N TYR A 17 8.63 2.96 2.12
CA TYR A 17 8.74 2.15 0.90
C TYR A 17 7.87 2.62 -0.26
N CYS A 18 6.73 3.24 0.02
CA CYS A 18 5.79 3.70 -1.00
C CYS A 18 5.99 5.17 -1.37
N GLU A 19 6.53 6.00 -0.45
CA GLU A 19 6.94 7.36 -0.74
C GLU A 19 8.11 7.34 -1.72
N GLY A 20 8.01 8.13 -2.81
CA GLY A 20 9.03 8.13 -3.86
C GLY A 20 9.19 6.82 -4.64
N CYS A 21 8.32 5.81 -4.44
CA CYS A 21 8.46 4.50 -5.08
C CYS A 21 8.63 4.60 -6.60
N PHE A 22 9.80 4.17 -7.08
CA PHE A 22 10.18 4.24 -8.49
C PHE A 22 9.22 3.46 -9.38
N ILE A 23 8.84 2.26 -8.96
CA ILE A 23 7.93 1.38 -9.71
C ILE A 23 6.56 2.03 -9.88
N LYS A 24 6.01 2.59 -8.79
CA LYS A 24 4.74 3.34 -8.82
C LYS A 24 4.83 4.56 -9.73
N LYS A 25 5.95 5.30 -9.71
CA LYS A 25 6.18 6.45 -10.60
C LYS A 25 6.28 6.03 -12.07
N HIS A 26 7.02 4.96 -12.35
CA HIS A 26 7.18 4.41 -13.69
C HIS A 26 5.84 3.94 -14.24
N PHE A 27 5.12 3.08 -13.53
CA PHE A 27 3.81 2.61 -13.97
C PHE A 27 2.77 3.73 -14.10
N ARG A 28 2.83 4.75 -13.24
CA ARG A 28 1.96 5.92 -13.38
C ARG A 28 2.23 6.71 -14.66
N LYS A 29 3.49 6.78 -15.09
CA LYS A 29 3.90 7.47 -16.32
C LYS A 29 3.53 6.66 -17.56
N GLU A 30 3.80 5.35 -17.54
CA GLU A 30 3.64 4.48 -18.71
C GLU A 30 2.19 4.00 -18.91
N TYR A 31 1.50 3.61 -17.83
CA TYR A 31 0.17 2.96 -17.88
C TYR A 31 -0.92 3.75 -17.14
N GLY A 32 -0.56 4.88 -16.53
CA GLY A 32 -1.49 5.73 -15.80
C GLY A 32 -1.70 5.34 -14.33
N LYS A 33 -2.49 6.18 -13.64
CA LYS A 33 -2.72 6.08 -12.19
C LYS A 33 -3.37 4.75 -11.80
N THR A 34 -4.41 4.32 -12.52
CA THR A 34 -5.19 3.13 -12.18
C THR A 34 -4.31 1.87 -12.18
N TYR A 35 -3.51 1.69 -13.22
CA TYR A 35 -2.60 0.55 -13.33
C TYR A 35 -1.54 0.56 -12.23
N ALA A 36 -0.93 1.72 -11.96
CA ALA A 36 0.07 1.85 -10.89
C ALA A 36 -0.49 1.44 -9.52
N HIS A 37 -1.73 1.85 -9.20
CA HIS A 37 -2.39 1.44 -7.95
C HIS A 37 -2.76 -0.05 -7.95
N ALA A 38 -3.28 -0.57 -9.07
CA ALA A 38 -3.59 -2.00 -9.19
C ALA A 38 -2.34 -2.85 -8.93
N PHE A 39 -1.23 -2.54 -9.61
CA PHE A 39 0.06 -3.22 -9.40
C PHE A 39 0.51 -3.16 -7.94
N CYS A 40 0.42 -2.01 -7.29
CA CYS A 40 0.80 -1.89 -5.88
C CYS A 40 -0.03 -2.84 -4.99
N ILE A 41 -1.34 -2.95 -5.22
CA ILE A 41 -2.24 -3.75 -4.37
C ILE A 41 -2.21 -5.25 -4.73
N SER A 42 -1.88 -5.60 -5.98
CA SER A 42 -1.89 -6.98 -6.48
C SER A 42 -0.53 -7.67 -6.53
N THR A 43 0.56 -6.90 -6.61
CA THR A 43 1.88 -7.45 -6.99
C THR A 43 3.01 -6.94 -6.09
N CYS A 44 2.89 -5.74 -5.52
CA CYS A 44 3.88 -5.24 -4.57
C CYS A 44 3.65 -5.87 -3.19
N THR A 45 4.67 -6.56 -2.65
CA THR A 45 4.61 -7.16 -1.30
C THR A 45 4.31 -6.15 -0.19
N VAL A 46 4.77 -4.90 -0.36
CA VAL A 46 4.44 -3.80 0.55
C VAL A 46 2.95 -3.44 0.44
N GLY A 47 2.43 -3.32 -0.79
CA GLY A 47 1.02 -2.99 -0.98
C GLY A 47 0.06 -4.13 -0.62
N GLU A 48 0.50 -5.39 -0.71
CA GLU A 48 -0.24 -6.54 -0.16
C GLU A 48 -0.37 -6.42 1.37
N LYS A 49 0.73 -6.12 2.08
CA LYS A 49 0.69 -5.86 3.54
C LYS A 49 -0.23 -4.69 3.90
N LEU A 50 -0.15 -3.59 3.15
CA LEU A 50 -1.05 -2.44 3.34
C LEU A 50 -2.53 -2.86 3.17
N ARG A 51 -2.83 -3.74 2.22
CA ARG A 51 -4.18 -4.29 2.02
C ARG A 51 -4.63 -5.12 3.22
N THR A 52 -3.78 -6.03 3.71
CA THR A 52 -4.07 -6.85 4.89
C THR A 52 -4.34 -5.98 6.12
N TYR A 53 -3.51 -4.97 6.38
CA TYR A 53 -3.75 -4.03 7.48
C TYR A 53 -5.07 -3.26 7.29
N GLY A 54 -5.38 -2.85 6.06
CA GLY A 54 -6.66 -2.22 5.73
C GLY A 54 -7.87 -3.12 5.98
N GLU A 55 -7.78 -4.41 5.64
CA GLU A 55 -8.84 -5.40 5.89
C GLU A 55 -9.08 -5.61 7.39
N VAL A 56 -8.00 -5.71 8.18
CA VAL A 56 -8.07 -5.80 9.65
C VAL A 56 -8.68 -4.54 10.27
N LEU A 57 -8.32 -3.36 9.77
CA LEU A 57 -8.88 -2.08 10.25
C LEU A 57 -10.36 -1.92 9.86
N ALA A 58 -10.74 -2.41 8.68
CA ALA A 58 -12.09 -2.32 8.13
C ALA A 58 -13.10 -3.27 8.81
N ASN A 59 -12.67 -4.16 9.72
CA ASN A 59 -13.54 -5.17 10.34
C ASN A 59 -14.34 -5.95 9.27
N LYS A 60 -13.71 -6.31 8.14
CA LYS A 60 -14.29 -7.32 7.26
C LYS A 60 -14.03 -8.68 7.91
N ASN A 61 -14.95 -9.05 8.78
CA ASN A 61 -15.12 -10.41 9.31
C ASN A 61 -15.62 -11.34 8.20
#